data_AF-A0A7Y5FME9-F1
#
_entry.id   AF-A0A7Y5FME9-F1
#
_cell.length_a   1.000
_cell.length_b   1.000
_cell.length_c   1.000
_cell.angle_alpha   90.00
_cell.angle_beta   90.00
_cell.angle_gamma   90.00
#
_symmetry.space_group_name_H-M   'P 1'
#
loop_
_entity.id
_entity.type
_entity.pdbx_description
1 polymer ?
#
loop_
_entity_poly.entity_id
_entity_poly.type
_entity_poly.pdbx_seq_one_letter_code
_entity_poly.pdbx_strand_id
1 'polypeptide(L)'
;MKFIKVSLLFFLLLNVNGKAQIQRLFDLDFGRFSSLDSSGIFELYFSFNQSLFNQVKTDSGSYISGSLSVWLENIKTGDVVVNKEYQFYNRHDDSLKNDLTGMLFYNLAYGDYKATVTGKDRNDSKRVDSAKFAFTLSAKENDKFSISDIQLARNITKSENENSPFYKNTYEVVPNPNSAYGENYPVVYYYAELYNMNITNFPETLVLEKILLNGKNEQLLNKKKLVSRKNKSIVEAGTITVNKYPTGIYTLVLNLTDTVNAVSVSRFKTLYIVNKNIIDSTVQTFSDAEFITSEFVAMGEEELDQAFQIAKYIASSAEVSQFESLKDADAKRNFLFNFWRNRDLEPETKDNEFKREYYKRVDYANQVFGSFNRKGSLTDRGRVYIVYGAPSEINRFPSEVDTKPYEQWTYEEIEGGVIFIFADLNGFGDYKLLHSTKRGELRDENWRRRIETL
;
A
#
# COMPACT_ATOMS: atom_id res chain seq x y z
N MET A 1 7.18 19.88 -26.89
CA MET A 1 6.70 19.67 -25.49
C MET A 1 6.96 18.21 -25.14
N LYS A 2 8.08 17.92 -24.46
CA LYS A 2 8.45 16.54 -24.05
C LYS A 2 7.85 16.29 -22.66
N PHE A 3 6.78 15.52 -22.59
CA PHE A 3 6.27 15.00 -21.33
C PHE A 3 7.26 13.96 -20.81
N ILE A 4 7.95 14.28 -19.72
CA ILE A 4 8.74 13.29 -18.97
C ILE A 4 7.72 12.47 -18.16
N LYS A 5 7.38 11.29 -18.69
CA LYS A 5 6.63 10.27 -17.94
C LYS A 5 7.55 9.70 -16.87
N VAL A 6 7.42 10.15 -15.63
CA VAL A 6 7.95 9.43 -14.46
C VAL A 6 6.86 8.46 -14.01
N SER A 7 6.96 7.20 -14.44
CA SER A 7 6.17 6.11 -13.85
C SER A 7 6.86 5.67 -12.56
N LEU A 8 6.30 6.07 -11.42
CA LEU A 8 6.66 5.51 -10.12
C LEU A 8 5.54 4.55 -9.71
N LEU A 9 5.72 3.27 -10.03
CA LEU A 9 4.78 2.20 -9.74
C LEU A 9 5.12 1.62 -8.36
N PHE A 10 4.48 2.10 -7.30
CA PHE A 10 4.66 1.55 -5.95
C PHE A 10 3.58 0.47 -5.71
N PHE A 11 3.90 -0.78 -6.01
CA PHE A 11 3.06 -1.93 -5.68
C PHE A 11 3.25 -2.30 -4.20
N LEU A 12 2.24 -2.05 -3.38
CA LEU A 12 2.15 -2.64 -2.04
C LEU A 12 1.31 -3.93 -2.15
N LEU A 13 1.99 -5.08 -2.19
CA LEU A 13 1.34 -6.40 -2.16
C LEU A 13 1.02 -6.77 -0.70
N LEU A 14 -0.27 -6.81 -0.36
CA LEU A 14 -0.76 -7.50 0.84
C LEU A 14 -1.09 -8.95 0.46
N ASN A 15 -0.16 -9.87 0.71
CA ASN A 15 -0.42 -11.30 0.62
C ASN A 15 -1.01 -11.81 1.93
N VAL A 16 -2.25 -12.31 1.88
CA VAL A 16 -2.85 -13.11 2.94
C VAL A 16 -2.70 -14.58 2.56
N ASN A 17 -1.65 -15.23 3.05
CA ASN A 17 -1.59 -16.69 3.09
C ASN A 17 -2.21 -17.17 4.41
N GLY A 18 -3.15 -18.10 4.31
CA GLY A 18 -3.82 -18.75 5.44
C GLY A 18 -2.87 -19.60 6.28
N LYS A 19 -2.11 -18.95 7.17
CA LYS A 19 -1.62 -19.46 8.45
C LYS A 19 -1.51 -18.25 9.38
N ALA A 20 -2.40 -18.18 10.38
CA ALA A 20 -2.52 -17.09 11.37
C ALA A 20 -2.27 -15.70 10.76
N GLN A 21 -3.33 -15.05 10.28
CA GLN A 21 -3.29 -13.63 9.91
C GLN A 21 -2.59 -12.89 11.05
N ILE A 22 -1.37 -12.40 10.82
CA ILE A 22 -0.66 -11.57 11.80
C ILE A 22 -1.49 -10.31 11.90
N GLN A 23 -2.41 -10.28 12.87
CA GLN A 23 -3.19 -9.11 13.18
C GLN A 23 -2.21 -8.05 13.66
N ARG A 24 -2.04 -7.00 12.86
CA ARG A 24 -1.17 -5.87 13.20
C ARG A 24 -1.65 -5.26 14.50
N LEU A 25 -0.73 -5.05 15.44
CA LEU A 25 -1.07 -4.49 16.74
C LEU A 25 -1.53 -3.03 16.58
N PHE A 26 -0.99 -2.35 15.57
CA PHE A 26 -1.31 -0.96 15.27
C PHE A 26 -1.14 -0.61 13.79
N ASP A 27 -1.91 0.38 13.36
CA ASP A 27 -1.78 1.04 12.06
C ASP A 27 -1.09 2.40 12.20
N LEU A 28 -0.44 2.84 11.13
CA LEU A 28 0.33 4.08 11.09
C LEU A 28 0.15 4.81 9.78
N ASP A 29 0.16 6.13 9.88
CA ASP A 29 0.33 7.05 8.76
C ASP A 29 1.10 8.29 9.24
N PHE A 30 1.56 9.13 8.32
CA PHE A 30 2.22 10.38 8.66
C PHE A 30 1.88 11.51 7.69
N GLY A 31 2.12 12.74 8.13
CA GLY A 31 1.98 13.94 7.33
C GLY A 31 3.09 14.93 7.61
N ARG A 32 3.53 15.65 6.56
CA ARG A 32 4.50 16.73 6.66
C ARG A 32 3.85 18.07 6.40
N PHE A 33 4.04 18.97 7.35
CA PHE A 33 3.56 20.33 7.33
C PHE A 33 4.75 21.27 7.54
N SER A 34 4.55 22.55 7.29
CA SER A 34 5.63 23.52 7.44
C SER A 34 5.33 24.46 8.57
N SER A 35 6.35 24.69 9.39
CA SER A 35 6.37 25.80 10.33
C SER A 35 6.65 27.13 9.62
N LEU A 36 6.49 28.25 10.32
CA LEU A 36 6.88 29.59 9.88
C LEU A 36 8.41 29.82 9.93
N ASP A 37 9.15 28.91 10.58
CA ASP A 37 10.59 29.02 10.85
C ASP A 37 11.44 28.11 9.93
N SER A 38 12.73 27.96 10.23
CA SER A 38 13.68 27.06 9.55
C SER A 38 13.46 25.55 9.81
N SER A 39 12.25 25.16 10.23
CA SER A 39 11.89 23.79 10.60
C SER A 39 10.62 23.31 9.89
N GLY A 40 10.51 21.99 9.73
CA GLY A 40 9.31 21.29 9.30
C GLY A 40 8.57 20.68 10.48
N ILE A 41 7.28 20.43 10.31
CA ILE A 41 6.46 19.67 11.25
C ILE A 41 6.27 18.28 10.66
N PHE A 42 6.70 17.26 11.41
CA PHE A 42 6.38 15.87 11.12
C PHE A 42 5.27 15.41 12.08
N GLU A 43 4.12 15.01 11.52
CA GLU A 43 3.02 14.42 12.27
C GLU A 43 2.98 12.92 12.05
N LEU A 44 2.88 12.17 13.15
CA LEU A 44 2.69 10.73 13.18
C LEU A 44 1.28 10.41 13.67
N TYR A 45 0.52 9.67 12.87
CA TYR A 45 -0.82 9.20 13.19
C TYR A 45 -0.76 7.71 13.46
N PHE A 46 -1.37 7.25 14.55
CA PHE A 46 -1.36 5.84 14.91
C PHE A 46 -2.70 5.38 15.44
N SER A 47 -2.99 4.08 15.31
CA SER A 47 -4.22 3.49 15.83
C SER A 47 -3.94 2.08 16.35
N PHE A 48 -4.19 1.82 17.63
CA PHE A 48 -4.04 0.49 18.22
C PHE A 48 -5.34 -0.31 18.14
N ASN A 49 -5.26 -1.54 17.65
CA ASN A 49 -6.37 -2.47 17.70
C ASN A 49 -6.48 -3.06 19.11
N GLN A 50 -7.41 -2.50 19.91
CA GLN A 50 -7.61 -2.87 21.31
C GLN A 50 -7.92 -4.35 21.52
N SER A 51 -8.55 -5.01 20.55
CA SER A 51 -8.92 -6.42 20.66
C SER A 51 -7.71 -7.38 20.68
N LEU A 52 -6.53 -6.88 20.33
CA LEU A 52 -5.28 -7.65 20.29
C LEU A 52 -4.45 -7.52 21.56
N PHE A 53 -4.84 -6.64 22.48
CA PHE A 53 -4.16 -6.45 23.75
C PHE A 53 -4.67 -7.45 24.79
N ASN A 54 -3.73 -7.99 25.58
CA ASN A 54 -4.03 -8.81 26.73
C ASN A 54 -4.69 -7.96 27.81
N GLN A 55 -5.90 -8.38 28.17
CA GLN A 55 -6.69 -7.74 29.20
C GLN A 55 -6.24 -8.20 30.59
N VAL A 56 -6.08 -7.24 31.49
CA VAL A 56 -5.90 -7.48 32.92
C VAL A 56 -7.23 -7.20 33.60
N LYS A 57 -7.80 -8.23 34.25
CA LYS A 57 -9.05 -8.12 35.00
C LYS A 57 -8.75 -7.64 36.43
N THR A 58 -9.52 -6.67 36.87
CA THR A 58 -9.48 -6.11 38.24
C THR A 58 -10.89 -5.98 38.78
N ASP A 59 -11.03 -5.71 40.09
CA ASP A 59 -12.34 -5.50 40.73
C ASP A 59 -13.14 -4.32 40.13
N SER A 60 -12.45 -3.36 39.50
CA SER A 60 -13.06 -2.19 38.85
C SER A 60 -13.31 -2.35 37.35
N GLY A 61 -12.94 -3.49 36.74
CA GLY A 61 -13.16 -3.82 35.34
C GLY A 61 -11.95 -4.44 34.62
N SER A 62 -12.08 -4.62 33.30
CA SER A 62 -11.00 -5.05 32.41
C SER A 62 -10.20 -3.84 31.91
N TYR A 63 -8.88 -3.98 31.82
CA TYR A 63 -7.98 -2.94 31.35
C TYR A 63 -6.95 -3.49 30.36
N ILE A 64 -6.51 -2.63 29.45
CA ILE A 64 -5.39 -2.89 28.54
C ILE A 64 -4.30 -1.85 28.76
N SER A 65 -3.05 -2.24 28.53
CA SER A 65 -1.91 -1.36 28.67
C SER A 65 -0.93 -1.57 27.53
N GLY A 66 -0.42 -0.46 27.00
CA GLY A 66 0.44 -0.48 25.83
C GLY A 66 1.46 0.64 25.83
N SER A 67 2.35 0.57 24.85
CA SER A 67 3.36 1.59 24.60
C SER A 67 3.59 1.80 23.12
N LEU A 68 3.89 3.04 22.74
CA LEU A 68 4.35 3.44 21.41
C LEU A 68 5.74 4.05 21.57
N SER A 69 6.76 3.38 21.05
CA SER A 69 8.11 3.93 20.94
C SER A 69 8.30 4.59 19.59
N VAL A 70 8.83 5.81 19.57
CA VAL A 70 9.15 6.57 18.36
C VAL A 70 10.64 6.88 18.39
N TRP A 71 11.34 6.42 17.35
CA TRP A 71 12.75 6.66 17.15
C TRP A 71 12.96 7.29 15.76
N LEU A 72 13.57 8.47 15.71
CA LEU A 72 13.87 9.20 14.48
C LEU A 72 15.36 9.52 14.41
N GLU A 73 16.00 9.19 13.29
CA GLU A 73 17.42 9.48 13.03
C GLU A 73 17.55 10.30 11.76
N ASN A 74 18.37 11.35 11.80
CA ASN A 74 18.78 12.09 10.60
C ASN A 74 19.75 11.22 9.79
N ILE A 75 19.40 10.95 8.53
CA ILE A 75 20.15 10.01 7.68
C ILE A 75 21.56 10.53 7.36
N LYS A 76 21.73 11.85 7.24
CA LYS A 76 23.01 12.46 6.85
C LYS A 76 24.00 12.50 8.01
N THR A 77 23.55 12.89 9.21
CA THR A 77 24.43 13.03 10.37
C THR A 77 24.53 11.77 11.21
N GLY A 78 23.54 10.87 11.12
CA GLY A 78 23.38 9.72 12.01
C GLY A 78 22.82 10.08 13.39
N ASP A 79 22.45 11.36 13.62
CA ASP A 79 21.96 11.81 14.91
C ASP A 79 20.54 11.32 15.17
N VAL A 80 20.32 10.75 16.35
CA VAL A 80 18.99 10.41 16.84
C VAL A 80 18.32 11.68 17.38
N VAL A 81 17.37 12.21 16.63
CA VAL A 81 16.66 13.45 16.96
C VAL A 81 15.42 13.22 17.82
N VAL A 82 14.86 12.00 17.81
CA VAL A 82 13.77 11.60 18.69
C VAL A 82 14.02 10.17 19.16
N ASN A 83 13.89 9.95 20.46
CA ASN A 83 13.85 8.63 21.09
C ASN A 83 12.91 8.72 22.30
N LYS A 84 11.61 8.45 22.09
CA LYS A 84 10.57 8.61 23.12
C LYS A 84 9.66 7.39 23.17
N GLU A 85 9.19 7.06 24.36
CA GLU A 85 8.17 6.04 24.60
C GLU A 85 6.94 6.69 25.25
N TYR A 86 5.77 6.43 24.66
CA TYR A 86 4.48 6.90 25.14
C TYR A 86 3.68 5.72 25.64
N GLN A 87 3.27 5.74 26.90
CA GLN A 87 2.54 4.64 27.53
C GLN A 87 1.06 5.01 27.70
N PHE A 88 0.19 4.02 27.60
CA PHE A 88 -1.23 4.18 27.90
C PHE A 88 -1.75 3.04 28.76
N TYR A 89 -2.81 3.34 29.51
CA TYR A 89 -3.54 2.41 30.36
C TYR A 89 -5.02 2.78 30.26
N ASN A 90 -5.79 1.95 29.55
CA ASN A 90 -7.17 2.26 29.21
C ASN A 90 -8.09 1.16 29.73
N ARG A 91 -9.28 1.56 30.20
CA ARG A 91 -10.35 0.61 30.48
C ARG A 91 -10.77 -0.05 29.17
N HIS A 92 -10.80 -1.37 29.17
CA HIS A 92 -11.31 -2.16 28.06
C HIS A 92 -12.80 -2.40 28.24
N ASP A 93 -13.56 -2.18 27.18
CA ASP A 93 -14.98 -2.45 27.11
C ASP A 93 -15.22 -3.25 25.84
N ASP A 94 -15.71 -4.48 25.98
CA ASP A 94 -15.95 -5.39 24.85
C ASP A 94 -17.01 -4.83 23.87
N SER A 95 -17.81 -3.83 24.29
CA SER A 95 -18.74 -3.10 23.42
C SER A 95 -18.06 -2.03 22.56
N LEU A 96 -16.87 -1.55 22.96
CA LEU A 96 -16.07 -0.57 22.25
C LEU A 96 -15.14 -1.28 21.24
N LYS A 97 -15.68 -1.61 20.06
CA LYS A 97 -14.88 -2.08 18.91
C LYS A 97 -14.04 -0.95 18.24
N ASN A 98 -13.69 0.10 18.98
CA ASN A 98 -13.01 1.26 18.43
C ASN A 98 -11.50 1.12 18.62
N ASP A 99 -10.73 1.50 17.63
CA ASP A 99 -9.27 1.58 17.74
C ASP A 99 -8.84 2.77 18.62
N LEU A 100 -7.76 2.62 19.40
CA LEU A 100 -7.16 3.75 20.13
C LEU A 100 -6.31 4.57 19.18
N THR A 101 -6.93 5.62 18.63
CA THR A 101 -6.30 6.53 17.69
C THR A 101 -5.58 7.65 18.42
N GLY A 102 -4.38 8.00 17.97
CA GLY A 102 -3.62 9.12 18.50
C GLY A 102 -2.81 9.83 17.41
N MET A 103 -2.29 11.00 17.78
CA MET A 103 -1.44 11.83 16.95
C MET A 103 -0.27 12.36 17.79
N LEU A 104 0.92 12.38 17.20
CA LEU A 104 2.11 13.01 17.73
C LEU A 104 2.66 13.96 16.67
N PHE A 105 3.29 15.06 17.08
CA PHE A 105 3.99 15.94 16.16
C PHE A 105 5.37 16.31 16.70
N TYR A 106 6.30 16.54 15.76
CA TYR A 106 7.68 16.90 16.04
C TYR A 106 8.11 18.05 15.14
N ASN A 107 8.64 19.12 15.74
CA ASN A 107 9.34 20.16 15.02
C ASN A 107 10.77 19.71 14.76
N LEU A 108 11.12 19.48 13.49
CA LEU A 108 12.41 18.97 13.08
C LEU A 108 13.05 19.94 12.09
N ALA A 109 14.38 20.04 12.11
CA ALA A 109 15.10 20.75 11.06
C ALA A 109 14.81 20.13 9.68
N TYR A 110 15.05 20.88 8.61
CA TYR A 110 14.95 20.31 7.26
C TYR A 110 16.07 19.27 7.04
N GLY A 111 15.70 18.16 6.40
CA GLY A 111 16.60 17.04 6.18
C GLY A 111 15.86 15.73 5.87
N ASP A 112 16.66 14.69 5.66
CA ASP A 112 16.20 13.33 5.43
C ASP A 112 16.29 12.51 6.71
N TYR A 113 15.21 11.80 7.03
CA TYR A 113 15.05 11.07 8.28
C TYR A 113 14.61 9.64 8.02
N LYS A 114 15.04 8.72 8.89
CA LYS A 114 14.45 7.39 9.02
C LYS A 114 13.74 7.29 10.38
N ALA A 115 12.52 6.77 10.35
CA ALA A 115 11.68 6.53 11.51
C ALA A 115 11.60 5.03 11.78
N THR A 116 11.68 4.66 13.05
CA THR A 116 11.23 3.37 13.58
C THR A 116 10.17 3.65 14.63
N VAL A 117 8.99 3.08 14.43
CA VAL A 117 7.87 3.20 15.37
C VAL A 117 7.51 1.79 15.83
N THR A 118 7.42 1.58 17.14
CA THR A 118 7.18 0.26 17.73
C THR A 118 6.00 0.33 18.68
N GLY A 119 4.96 -0.44 18.40
CA GLY A 119 3.84 -0.67 19.29
C GLY A 119 4.06 -1.94 20.12
N LYS A 120 3.76 -1.89 21.42
CA LYS A 120 3.91 -3.05 22.31
C LYS A 120 2.77 -3.15 23.31
N ASP A 121 2.29 -4.37 23.53
CA ASP A 121 1.50 -4.72 24.69
C ASP A 121 2.39 -4.83 25.93
N ARG A 122 2.04 -4.12 27.00
CA ARG A 122 2.83 -4.16 28.23
C ARG A 122 2.56 -5.41 29.08
N ASN A 123 1.47 -6.11 28.81
CA ASN A 123 1.09 -7.36 29.45
C ASN A 123 1.50 -8.61 28.65
N ASP A 124 2.04 -8.43 27.43
CA ASP A 124 2.63 -9.51 26.64
C ASP A 124 3.91 -9.08 25.92
N SER A 125 5.05 -9.54 26.44
CA SER A 125 6.36 -9.28 25.83
C SER A 125 6.52 -9.78 24.39
N LYS A 126 5.72 -10.75 23.95
CA LYS A 126 5.74 -11.29 22.57
C LYS A 126 4.81 -10.52 21.63
N ARG A 127 3.95 -9.65 22.15
CA ARG A 127 3.03 -8.83 21.36
C ARG A 127 3.65 -7.46 21.09
N VAL A 128 4.49 -7.46 20.07
CA VAL A 128 5.18 -6.28 19.57
C VAL A 128 5.00 -6.21 18.06
N ASP A 129 4.79 -5.01 17.56
CA ASP A 129 4.75 -4.71 16.13
C ASP A 129 5.61 -3.46 15.87
N SER A 130 6.19 -3.36 14.67
CA SER A 130 7.03 -2.21 14.34
C SER A 130 6.96 -1.85 12.87
N ALA A 131 7.05 -0.55 12.59
CA ALA A 131 7.15 0.00 11.24
C ALA A 131 8.41 0.83 11.09
N LYS A 132 9.04 0.71 9.93
CA LYS A 132 10.20 1.51 9.53
C LYS A 132 9.93 2.19 8.21
N PHE A 133 10.18 3.49 8.14
CA PHE A 133 9.99 4.30 6.93
C PHE A 133 10.95 5.48 6.91
N ALA A 134 11.22 6.02 5.73
CA ALA A 134 12.00 7.23 5.57
C ALA A 134 11.11 8.39 5.10
N PHE A 135 11.47 9.61 5.46
CA PHE A 135 10.78 10.82 5.01
C PHE A 135 11.76 12.00 4.91
N THR A 136 11.42 12.95 4.04
CA THR A 136 12.18 14.18 3.85
C THR A 136 11.34 15.38 4.27
N LEU A 137 11.92 16.27 5.09
CA LEU A 137 11.39 17.59 5.37
C LEU A 137 12.21 18.63 4.61
N SER A 138 11.56 19.34 3.70
CA SER A 138 12.21 20.37 2.88
C SER A 138 11.67 21.75 3.19
N ALA A 139 12.54 22.75 3.09
CA ALA A 139 12.13 24.14 3.11
C ALA A 139 11.16 24.44 1.97
N LYS A 140 10.24 25.37 2.21
CA LYS A 140 9.41 25.93 1.14
C LYS A 140 10.26 26.79 0.22
N GLU A 141 10.06 26.65 -1.08
CA GLU A 141 10.52 27.63 -2.05
C GLU A 141 9.69 28.92 -1.87
N ASN A 142 10.34 30.03 -1.51
CA ASN A 142 9.66 31.29 -1.18
C ASN A 142 8.98 31.96 -2.37
N ASP A 143 9.36 31.58 -3.59
CA ASP A 143 8.88 32.10 -4.87
C ASP A 143 7.78 31.22 -5.50
N LYS A 144 7.37 30.12 -4.86
CA LYS A 144 6.29 29.24 -5.35
C LYS A 144 5.28 28.88 -4.26
N PHE A 145 4.02 28.74 -4.66
CA PHE A 145 3.00 28.14 -3.80
C PHE A 145 3.24 26.64 -3.64
N SER A 146 2.83 26.08 -2.50
CA SER A 146 3.00 24.66 -2.19
C SER A 146 1.82 24.12 -1.40
N ILE A 147 1.72 22.79 -1.33
CA ILE A 147 0.69 22.07 -0.56
C ILE A 147 1.42 21.15 0.43
N SER A 148 0.93 21.07 1.66
CA SER A 148 1.37 20.06 2.64
C SER A 148 1.10 18.63 2.14
N ASP A 149 1.53 17.62 2.88
CA ASP A 149 0.93 16.30 2.67
C ASP A 149 -0.58 16.33 2.95
N ILE A 150 -1.31 15.39 2.35
CA ILE A 150 -2.74 15.22 2.59
C ILE A 150 -2.91 14.25 3.77
N GLN A 151 -3.54 14.72 4.83
CA GLN A 151 -3.93 13.90 5.98
C GLN A 151 -5.33 13.33 5.73
N LEU A 152 -5.44 12.00 5.78
CA LEU A 152 -6.73 11.30 5.74
C LEU A 152 -7.29 11.17 7.15
N ALA A 153 -8.58 11.46 7.30
CA ALA A 153 -9.25 11.53 8.58
C ALA A 153 -10.53 10.70 8.60
N ARG A 154 -10.91 10.25 9.81
CA ARG A 154 -12.22 9.64 10.09
C ARG A 154 -13.29 10.72 10.24
N ASN A 155 -12.91 11.88 10.77
CA ASN A 155 -13.78 13.03 10.95
C ASN A 155 -12.96 14.32 10.99
N ILE A 156 -13.56 15.41 10.52
CA ILE A 156 -13.04 16.77 10.67
C ILE A 156 -14.19 17.66 11.14
N THR A 157 -14.02 18.28 12.30
CA THR A 157 -15.00 19.21 12.88
C THR A 157 -14.35 20.54 13.18
N LYS A 158 -15.07 21.65 12.98
CA LYS A 158 -14.59 22.94 13.49
C LYS A 158 -14.55 22.87 15.02
N SER A 159 -13.48 23.40 15.60
CA SER A 159 -13.27 23.37 17.04
C SER A 159 -12.40 24.55 17.45
N GLU A 160 -12.54 24.96 18.70
CA GLU A 160 -11.69 25.95 19.38
C GLU A 160 -10.92 25.29 20.55
N ASN A 161 -11.02 23.97 20.69
CA ASN A 161 -10.40 23.23 21.79
C ASN A 161 -8.91 22.96 21.51
N GLU A 162 -8.06 23.96 21.77
CA GLU A 162 -6.60 23.86 21.60
C GLU A 162 -5.94 22.75 22.45
N ASN A 163 -6.62 22.26 23.49
CA ASN A 163 -6.12 21.17 24.33
C ASN A 163 -6.34 19.78 23.73
N SER A 164 -7.16 19.66 22.68
CA SER A 164 -7.37 18.38 22.02
C SER A 164 -6.10 17.93 21.32
N PRO A 165 -5.68 16.67 21.45
CA PRO A 165 -4.54 16.15 20.70
C PRO A 165 -4.81 16.13 19.19
N PHE A 166 -6.04 16.35 18.75
CA PHE A 166 -6.46 16.41 17.35
C PHE A 166 -6.67 17.84 16.84
N TYR A 167 -6.49 18.85 17.69
CA TYR A 167 -6.66 20.24 17.30
C TYR A 167 -5.58 20.67 16.30
N LYS A 168 -6.02 21.27 15.20
CA LYS A 168 -5.17 21.75 14.12
C LYS A 168 -5.82 22.93 13.43
N ASN A 169 -5.22 24.11 13.64
CA ASN A 169 -5.84 25.37 13.24
C ASN A 169 -7.29 25.40 13.79
N THR A 170 -8.29 25.82 13.02
CA THR A 170 -9.69 25.92 13.52
C THR A 170 -10.48 24.61 13.50
N TYR A 171 -9.80 23.46 13.53
CA TYR A 171 -10.41 22.14 13.38
C TYR A 171 -9.89 21.13 14.41
N GLU A 172 -10.70 20.13 14.72
CA GLU A 172 -10.23 18.84 15.22
C GLU A 172 -10.22 17.85 14.06
N VAL A 173 -9.03 17.30 13.77
CA VAL A 173 -8.78 16.38 12.65
C VAL A 173 -8.42 15.02 13.22
N VAL A 174 -9.42 14.14 13.34
CA VAL A 174 -9.20 12.78 13.87
C VAL A 174 -8.68 11.90 12.73
N PRO A 175 -7.41 11.44 12.76
CA PRO A 175 -6.80 10.77 11.63
C PRO A 175 -7.42 9.39 11.37
N ASN A 176 -7.22 8.88 10.15
CA ASN A 176 -7.50 7.48 9.80
C ASN A 176 -6.21 6.75 9.37
N PRO A 177 -5.39 6.25 10.31
CA PRO A 177 -4.04 5.74 9.99
C PRO A 177 -4.02 4.56 9.02
N ASN A 178 -5.05 3.70 9.00
CA ASN A 178 -5.12 2.59 8.06
C ASN A 178 -5.55 3.00 6.63
N SER A 179 -5.94 4.27 6.43
CA SER A 179 -6.40 4.83 5.16
C SER A 179 -7.53 4.04 4.49
N ALA A 180 -8.27 3.23 5.25
CA ALA A 180 -9.32 2.36 4.76
C ALA A 180 -10.71 2.94 5.05
N TYR A 181 -11.57 2.88 4.03
CA TYR A 181 -12.92 3.42 4.01
C TYR A 181 -13.88 2.41 3.38
N GLY A 182 -15.19 2.61 3.54
CA GLY A 182 -16.18 1.68 3.01
C GLY A 182 -17.53 1.81 3.71
N GLU A 183 -18.30 0.72 3.78
CA GLU A 183 -19.66 0.72 4.37
C GLU A 183 -19.72 1.33 5.78
N ASN A 184 -18.73 1.02 6.64
CA ASN A 184 -18.64 1.55 8.00
C ASN A 184 -18.06 2.97 8.08
N TYR A 185 -17.28 3.38 7.07
CA TYR A 185 -16.64 4.69 6.98
C TYR A 185 -16.91 5.29 5.59
N PRO A 186 -18.13 5.78 5.34
CA PRO A 186 -18.63 6.08 4.01
C PRO A 186 -18.09 7.38 3.41
N VAL A 187 -17.38 8.17 4.23
CA VAL A 187 -16.88 9.49 3.89
C VAL A 187 -15.39 9.55 4.19
N VAL A 188 -14.60 9.84 3.16
CA VAL A 188 -13.21 10.23 3.30
C VAL A 188 -13.19 11.70 3.67
N TYR A 189 -12.72 12.01 4.88
CA TYR A 189 -12.32 13.37 5.24
C TYR A 189 -10.85 13.55 4.91
N TYR A 190 -10.49 14.69 4.34
CA TYR A 190 -9.10 15.04 4.09
C TYR A 190 -8.79 16.45 4.56
N TYR A 191 -7.54 16.65 4.98
CA TYR A 191 -6.98 17.91 5.42
C TYR A 191 -5.66 18.18 4.69
N ALA A 192 -5.45 19.41 4.23
CA ALA A 192 -4.19 19.89 3.68
C ALA A 192 -4.05 21.40 3.94
N GLU A 193 -2.82 21.90 3.88
CA GLU A 193 -2.51 23.32 3.97
C GLU A 193 -1.90 23.81 2.66
N LEU A 194 -2.42 24.92 2.15
CA LEU A 194 -1.89 25.64 1.00
C LEU A 194 -0.99 26.77 1.51
N TYR A 195 0.21 26.88 0.97
CA TYR A 195 1.23 27.79 1.45
C TYR A 195 1.74 28.74 0.38
N ASN A 196 2.38 29.83 0.84
CA ASN A 196 2.91 30.92 0.03
C ASN A 196 1.84 31.47 -0.95
N MET A 197 0.61 31.56 -0.43
CA MET A 197 -0.55 31.89 -1.26
C MET A 197 -0.56 33.35 -1.69
N ASN A 198 0.16 34.25 -1.02
CA ASN A 198 0.16 35.69 -1.26
C ASN A 198 1.40 36.23 -2.00
N ILE A 199 2.18 35.39 -2.70
CA ILE A 199 3.32 35.84 -3.53
C ILE A 199 2.85 36.83 -4.63
N THR A 200 3.57 37.93 -4.84
CA THR A 200 3.14 39.02 -5.74
C THR A 200 3.14 38.69 -7.24
N ASN A 201 3.77 37.60 -7.67
CA ASN A 201 4.03 37.29 -9.09
C ASN A 201 2.95 36.41 -9.77
N PHE A 202 1.80 36.23 -9.12
CA PHE A 202 0.74 35.31 -9.56
C PHE A 202 -0.61 36.06 -9.55
N PRO A 203 -1.64 35.61 -10.29
CA PRO A 203 -2.96 36.26 -10.34
C PRO A 203 -3.64 36.29 -8.96
N GLU A 204 -4.75 37.02 -8.82
CA GLU A 204 -5.46 37.17 -7.53
C GLU A 204 -6.09 35.88 -6.99
N THR A 205 -6.34 34.90 -7.87
CA THR A 205 -6.94 33.61 -7.54
C THR A 205 -6.19 32.47 -8.21
N LEU A 206 -6.14 31.32 -7.54
CA LEU A 206 -5.64 30.06 -8.10
C LEU A 206 -6.80 29.07 -8.25
N VAL A 207 -6.64 28.04 -9.08
CA VAL A 207 -7.59 26.94 -9.21
C VAL A 207 -7.10 25.76 -8.38
N LEU A 208 -7.89 25.33 -7.39
CA LEU A 208 -7.67 24.07 -6.68
C LEU A 208 -8.58 22.99 -7.27
N GLU A 209 -7.97 21.93 -7.81
CA GLU A 209 -8.65 20.74 -8.29
C GLU A 209 -8.48 19.60 -7.30
N LYS A 210 -9.61 18.99 -6.92
CA LYS A 210 -9.67 17.73 -6.18
C LYS A 210 -10.04 16.63 -7.14
N ILE A 211 -9.16 15.65 -7.28
CA ILE A 211 -9.30 14.53 -8.20
C ILE A 211 -9.27 13.23 -7.42
N LEU A 212 -10.18 12.30 -7.73
CA LEU A 212 -10.10 10.92 -7.24
C LEU A 212 -9.82 9.99 -8.42
N LEU A 213 -8.73 9.24 -8.34
CA LEU A 213 -8.34 8.23 -9.32
C LEU A 213 -8.57 6.84 -8.75
N ASN A 214 -8.97 5.87 -9.59
CA ASN A 214 -8.93 4.45 -9.21
C ASN A 214 -7.55 3.83 -9.48
N GLY A 215 -7.41 2.53 -9.20
CA GLY A 215 -6.17 1.78 -9.44
C GLY A 215 -5.73 1.69 -10.91
N LYS A 216 -6.61 2.02 -11.86
CA LYS A 216 -6.32 2.12 -13.30
C LYS A 216 -5.96 3.56 -13.74
N ASN A 217 -5.81 4.49 -12.79
CA ASN A 217 -5.64 5.92 -13.02
C ASN A 217 -6.82 6.61 -13.73
N GLU A 218 -8.00 5.99 -13.74
CA GLU A 218 -9.21 6.62 -14.28
C GLU A 218 -9.77 7.64 -13.31
N GLN A 219 -10.18 8.79 -13.84
CA GLN A 219 -10.71 9.88 -13.05
C GLN A 219 -12.19 9.65 -12.71
N LEU A 220 -12.46 9.34 -11.44
CA LEU A 220 -13.81 9.09 -10.92
C LEU A 220 -14.49 10.33 -10.34
N LEU A 221 -13.69 11.34 -9.98
CA LEU A 221 -14.15 12.62 -9.48
C LEU A 221 -13.14 13.68 -9.90
N ASN A 222 -13.65 14.83 -10.35
CA ASN A 222 -12.87 16.05 -10.48
C ASN A 222 -13.76 17.23 -10.09
N LYS A 223 -13.38 17.92 -9.01
CA LYS A 223 -14.04 19.13 -8.55
C LYS A 223 -13.03 20.25 -8.50
N LYS A 224 -13.36 21.39 -9.11
CA LYS A 224 -12.52 22.59 -9.14
C LYS A 224 -13.15 23.69 -8.31
N LYS A 225 -12.33 24.50 -7.65
CA LYS A 225 -12.76 25.76 -7.03
C LYS A 225 -11.67 26.82 -7.14
N LEU A 226 -12.09 28.08 -7.15
CA LEU A 226 -11.19 29.21 -7.04
C LEU A 226 -10.77 29.40 -5.58
N VAL A 227 -9.48 29.64 -5.37
CA VAL A 227 -8.90 29.91 -4.05
C VAL A 227 -8.33 31.32 -4.07
N SER A 228 -8.82 32.16 -3.15
CA SER A 228 -8.32 33.53 -2.97
C SER A 228 -6.91 33.52 -2.39
N ARG A 229 -6.10 34.51 -2.76
CA ARG A 229 -4.70 34.64 -2.36
C ARG A 229 -4.44 35.71 -1.30
N LYS A 230 -5.50 36.18 -0.64
CA LYS A 230 -5.42 37.24 0.38
C LYS A 230 -4.61 36.84 1.62
N ASN A 231 -4.63 35.56 1.98
CA ASN A 231 -3.91 35.03 3.13
C ASN A 231 -2.60 34.36 2.69
N LYS A 232 -1.56 34.39 3.55
CA LYS A 232 -0.28 33.70 3.30
C LYS A 232 -0.45 32.17 3.25
N SER A 233 -1.40 31.64 4.01
CA SER A 233 -1.68 30.21 4.12
C SER A 233 -3.18 29.97 4.24
N ILE A 234 -3.65 28.85 3.71
CA ILE A 234 -5.07 28.49 3.67
C ILE A 234 -5.22 27.04 4.05
N VAL A 235 -6.15 26.76 4.96
CA VAL A 235 -6.55 25.39 5.30
C VAL A 235 -7.54 24.89 4.26
N GLU A 236 -7.23 23.74 3.68
CA GLU A 236 -8.12 22.98 2.82
C GLU A 236 -8.61 21.75 3.58
N ALA A 237 -9.89 21.74 3.94
CA ALA A 237 -10.56 20.56 4.48
C ALA A 237 -11.77 20.21 3.62
N GLY A 238 -11.96 18.92 3.34
CA GLY A 238 -13.07 18.49 2.50
C GLY A 238 -13.41 17.02 2.63
N THR A 239 -14.43 16.62 1.86
CA THR A 239 -14.99 15.27 1.93
C THR A 239 -15.15 14.62 0.56
N ILE A 240 -15.17 13.29 0.55
CA ILE A 240 -15.52 12.45 -0.61
C ILE A 240 -16.37 11.28 -0.09
N THR A 241 -17.61 11.16 -0.59
CA THR A 241 -18.46 9.98 -0.30
C THR A 241 -18.00 8.80 -1.17
N VAL A 242 -17.71 7.67 -0.54
CA VAL A 242 -17.08 6.51 -1.19
C VAL A 242 -17.98 5.28 -1.32
N ASN A 243 -19.21 5.32 -0.80
CA ASN A 243 -20.21 4.24 -0.86
C ASN A 243 -20.69 3.85 -2.26
N LYS A 244 -20.16 4.47 -3.31
CA LYS A 244 -20.50 4.15 -4.70
C LYS A 244 -19.32 3.57 -5.47
N TYR A 245 -18.14 3.57 -4.87
CA TYR A 245 -16.92 3.09 -5.51
C TYR A 245 -16.67 1.64 -5.12
N PRO A 246 -16.23 0.79 -6.06
CA PRO A 246 -15.94 -0.60 -5.77
C PRO A 246 -14.79 -0.76 -4.77
N THR A 247 -14.59 -2.00 -4.32
CA THR A 247 -13.42 -2.31 -3.49
C THR A 247 -12.14 -2.13 -4.31
N GLY A 248 -11.17 -1.39 -3.78
CA GLY A 248 -9.94 -1.14 -4.51
C GLY A 248 -9.02 -0.09 -3.89
N ILE A 249 -7.94 0.20 -4.61
CA ILE A 249 -6.98 1.24 -4.28
C ILE A 249 -7.34 2.49 -5.06
N TYR A 250 -7.35 3.63 -4.37
CA TYR A 250 -7.68 4.92 -4.92
C TYR A 250 -6.61 5.94 -4.57
N THR A 251 -6.48 6.96 -5.41
CA THR A 251 -5.56 8.07 -5.16
C THR A 251 -6.33 9.37 -5.16
N LEU A 252 -6.33 10.06 -4.02
CA LEU A 252 -6.77 11.44 -3.91
C LEU A 252 -5.64 12.36 -4.36
N VAL A 253 -5.89 13.22 -5.34
CA VAL A 253 -4.95 14.22 -5.83
C VAL A 253 -5.53 15.61 -5.58
N LEU A 254 -4.73 16.48 -4.97
CA LEU A 254 -4.97 17.92 -4.91
C LEU A 254 -3.99 18.61 -5.84
N ASN A 255 -4.50 19.33 -6.83
CA ASN A 255 -3.70 20.11 -7.78
C ASN A 255 -4.05 21.59 -7.62
N LEU A 256 -3.06 22.41 -7.28
CA LEU A 256 -3.20 23.87 -7.20
C LEU A 256 -2.52 24.48 -8.42
N THR A 257 -3.28 25.20 -9.24
CA THR A 257 -2.83 25.71 -10.53
C THR A 257 -3.00 27.22 -10.63
N ASP A 258 -1.95 27.89 -11.09
CA ASP A 258 -2.06 29.19 -11.70
C ASP A 258 -2.30 29.02 -13.21
N THR A 259 -3.49 29.39 -13.66
CA THR A 259 -3.88 29.29 -15.07
C THR A 259 -3.23 30.35 -15.96
N VAL A 260 -2.71 31.44 -15.39
CA VAL A 260 -2.07 32.54 -16.14
C VAL A 260 -0.61 32.21 -16.44
N ASN A 261 0.17 31.82 -15.43
CA ASN A 261 1.57 31.46 -15.61
C ASN A 261 1.80 29.97 -15.93
N ALA A 262 0.72 29.17 -16.02
CA ALA A 262 0.76 27.73 -16.27
C ALA A 262 1.65 26.94 -15.28
N VAL A 263 1.71 27.40 -14.03
CA VAL A 263 2.43 26.74 -12.94
C VAL A 263 1.43 25.91 -12.13
N SER A 264 1.78 24.68 -11.79
CA SER A 264 0.96 23.84 -10.92
C SER A 264 1.81 23.08 -9.90
N VAL A 265 1.20 22.80 -8.75
CA VAL A 265 1.77 21.89 -7.75
C VAL A 265 0.71 20.88 -7.35
N SER A 266 1.13 19.62 -7.25
CA SER A 266 0.25 18.52 -6.90
C SER A 266 0.72 17.81 -5.63
N ARG A 267 -0.26 17.31 -4.88
CA ARG A 267 -0.05 16.35 -3.80
C ARG A 267 -1.04 15.22 -3.97
N PHE A 268 -0.63 14.03 -3.57
CA PHE A 268 -1.45 12.85 -3.68
C PHE A 268 -1.39 12.02 -2.42
N LYS A 269 -2.44 11.23 -2.18
CA LYS A 269 -2.54 10.31 -1.06
C LYS A 269 -3.37 9.10 -1.47
N THR A 270 -2.82 7.93 -1.21
CA THR A 270 -3.49 6.66 -1.47
C THR A 270 -4.48 6.36 -0.35
N LEU A 271 -5.65 5.84 -0.71
CA LEU A 271 -6.67 5.35 0.20
C LEU A 271 -7.28 4.06 -0.33
N TYR A 272 -7.86 3.28 0.57
CA TYR A 272 -8.45 1.98 0.26
C TYR A 272 -9.96 2.06 0.49
N ILE A 273 -10.73 1.55 -0.47
CA ILE A 273 -12.18 1.43 -0.35
C ILE A 273 -12.53 -0.05 -0.25
N VAL A 274 -13.37 -0.42 0.71
CA VAL A 274 -13.84 -1.79 0.96
C VAL A 274 -15.36 -1.77 1.04
N ASN A 275 -16.00 -2.04 -0.10
CA ASN A 275 -17.45 -2.15 -0.25
C ASN A 275 -17.77 -3.53 -0.82
N LYS A 276 -18.31 -4.43 0.01
CA LYS A 276 -18.50 -5.86 -0.34
C LYS A 276 -19.61 -6.07 -1.37
N ASN A 277 -20.56 -5.14 -1.43
CA ASN A 277 -21.75 -5.25 -2.26
C ASN A 277 -21.71 -4.37 -3.53
N ILE A 278 -20.62 -3.62 -3.74
CA ILE A 278 -20.45 -2.79 -4.93
C ILE A 278 -19.58 -3.55 -5.90
N ILE A 279 -20.26 -4.20 -6.84
CA ILE A 279 -19.65 -4.77 -8.03
C ILE A 279 -19.14 -3.60 -8.85
N ASP A 280 -17.87 -3.65 -9.24
CA ASP A 280 -17.32 -2.69 -10.19
C ASP A 280 -18.15 -2.74 -11.49
N SER A 281 -19.07 -1.79 -11.64
CA SER A 281 -19.88 -1.68 -12.85
C SER A 281 -19.08 -1.09 -14.01
N THR A 282 -17.80 -0.73 -13.77
CA THR A 282 -16.78 -0.44 -14.79
C THR A 282 -15.97 -1.69 -15.16
N VAL A 283 -16.55 -2.89 -15.01
CA VAL A 283 -16.37 -3.89 -16.06
C VAL A 283 -16.90 -3.22 -17.33
N GLN A 284 -16.00 -2.68 -18.16
CA GLN A 284 -16.31 -2.47 -19.56
C GLN A 284 -16.90 -3.79 -20.04
N THR A 285 -18.20 -3.80 -20.35
CA THR A 285 -18.78 -4.85 -21.17
C THR A 285 -18.08 -4.73 -22.51
N PHE A 286 -16.96 -5.45 -22.66
CA PHE A 286 -16.31 -5.64 -23.93
C PHE A 286 -17.33 -6.26 -24.88
N SER A 287 -17.28 -5.88 -26.16
CA SER A 287 -18.27 -6.33 -27.12
C SER A 287 -18.34 -7.86 -27.15
N ASP A 288 -19.55 -8.42 -27.24
CA ASP A 288 -19.77 -9.87 -27.36
C ASP A 288 -18.92 -10.47 -28.50
N ALA A 289 -18.61 -9.69 -29.54
CA ALA A 289 -17.78 -10.09 -30.67
C ALA A 289 -16.30 -10.37 -30.30
N GLU A 290 -15.71 -9.60 -29.38
CA GLU A 290 -14.32 -9.80 -28.93
C GLU A 290 -14.22 -11.00 -27.98
N PHE A 291 -15.24 -11.20 -27.13
CA PHE A 291 -15.34 -12.39 -26.31
C PHE A 291 -15.50 -13.66 -27.15
N ILE A 292 -16.42 -13.66 -28.15
CA ILE A 292 -16.70 -14.80 -29.05
C ILE A 292 -15.46 -15.26 -29.83
N THR A 293 -14.53 -14.33 -30.13
CA THR A 293 -13.29 -14.63 -30.86
C THR A 293 -12.10 -14.99 -29.97
N SER A 294 -12.30 -14.97 -28.63
CA SER A 294 -11.24 -15.30 -27.68
C SER A 294 -11.02 -16.81 -27.52
N GLU A 295 -9.80 -17.18 -27.13
CA GLU A 295 -9.44 -18.58 -26.84
C GLU A 295 -10.27 -19.21 -25.71
N PHE A 296 -10.82 -18.39 -24.80
CA PHE A 296 -11.57 -18.86 -23.63
C PHE A 296 -12.90 -19.51 -24.01
N VAL A 297 -13.50 -19.14 -25.14
CA VAL A 297 -14.79 -19.69 -25.59
C VAL A 297 -14.72 -21.20 -25.81
N ALA A 298 -13.58 -21.69 -26.30
CA ALA A 298 -13.36 -23.10 -26.58
C ALA A 298 -12.94 -23.91 -25.34
N MET A 299 -12.60 -23.26 -24.23
CA MET A 299 -12.02 -23.94 -23.05
C MET A 299 -13.10 -24.63 -22.21
N GLY A 300 -12.81 -25.86 -21.77
CA GLY A 300 -13.61 -26.57 -20.77
C GLY A 300 -13.41 -26.04 -19.35
N GLU A 301 -14.29 -26.39 -18.41
CA GLU A 301 -14.21 -25.90 -17.02
C GLU A 301 -12.87 -26.22 -16.35
N GLU A 302 -12.35 -27.45 -16.53
CA GLU A 302 -11.06 -27.85 -15.99
C GLU A 302 -9.91 -27.01 -16.56
N GLU A 303 -9.95 -26.70 -17.86
CA GLU A 303 -8.93 -25.88 -18.51
C GLU A 303 -8.97 -24.44 -18.01
N LEU A 304 -10.17 -23.90 -17.73
CA LEU A 304 -10.36 -22.57 -17.13
C LEU A 304 -9.79 -22.53 -15.71
N ASP A 305 -10.05 -23.55 -14.90
CA ASP A 305 -9.50 -23.65 -13.55
C ASP A 305 -7.97 -23.74 -13.59
N GLN A 306 -7.41 -24.54 -14.49
CA GLN A 306 -5.96 -24.63 -14.69
C GLN A 306 -5.36 -23.30 -15.15
N ALA A 307 -6.01 -22.60 -16.09
CA ALA A 307 -5.57 -21.29 -16.54
C ALA A 307 -5.59 -20.27 -15.39
N PHE A 308 -6.64 -20.28 -14.57
CA PHE A 308 -6.70 -19.39 -13.41
C PHE A 308 -5.67 -19.77 -12.33
N GLN A 309 -5.38 -21.05 -12.10
CA GLN A 309 -4.34 -21.46 -11.14
C GLN A 309 -2.97 -20.83 -11.46
N ILE A 310 -2.67 -20.63 -12.74
CA ILE A 310 -1.45 -19.97 -13.19
C ILE A 310 -1.62 -18.45 -13.18
N ALA A 311 -2.76 -17.93 -13.62
CA ALA A 311 -3.06 -16.50 -13.62
C ALA A 311 -3.15 -15.89 -12.22
N LYS A 312 -3.51 -16.68 -11.20
CA LYS A 312 -3.74 -16.19 -9.83
C LYS A 312 -2.51 -15.55 -9.19
N TYR A 313 -1.30 -15.82 -9.68
CA TYR A 313 -0.08 -15.22 -9.13
C TYR A 313 -0.03 -13.69 -9.28
N ILE A 314 -0.84 -13.15 -10.20
CA ILE A 314 -1.00 -11.71 -10.44
C ILE A 314 -2.45 -11.24 -10.21
N ALA A 315 -3.28 -12.09 -9.60
CA ALA A 315 -4.65 -11.76 -9.22
C ALA A 315 -4.67 -11.15 -7.81
N SER A 316 -5.58 -10.21 -7.60
CA SER A 316 -5.93 -9.71 -6.27
C SER A 316 -6.72 -10.76 -5.48
N SER A 317 -6.78 -10.62 -4.15
CA SER A 317 -7.60 -11.49 -3.30
C SER A 317 -9.08 -11.45 -3.68
N ALA A 318 -9.59 -10.30 -4.11
CA ALA A 318 -10.96 -10.15 -4.59
C ALA A 318 -11.20 -10.92 -5.89
N GLU A 319 -10.29 -10.85 -6.86
CA GLU A 319 -10.36 -11.61 -8.12
C GLU A 319 -10.31 -13.13 -7.86
N VAL A 320 -9.46 -13.57 -6.92
CA VAL A 320 -9.41 -14.98 -6.49
C VAL A 320 -10.74 -15.42 -5.90
N SER A 321 -11.26 -14.70 -4.91
CA SER A 321 -12.56 -15.03 -4.30
C SER A 321 -13.71 -14.96 -5.31
N GLN A 322 -13.66 -14.02 -6.26
CA GLN A 322 -14.66 -13.92 -7.32
C GLN A 322 -14.62 -15.17 -8.19
N PHE A 323 -13.47 -15.54 -8.74
CA PHE A 323 -13.35 -16.73 -9.59
C PHE A 323 -13.75 -18.01 -8.86
N GLU A 324 -13.32 -18.18 -7.61
CA GLU A 324 -13.67 -19.34 -6.77
C GLU A 324 -15.18 -19.43 -6.46
N SER A 325 -15.91 -18.31 -6.50
CA SER A 325 -17.37 -18.30 -6.34
C SER A 325 -18.14 -18.67 -7.61
N LEU A 326 -17.49 -18.64 -8.78
CA LEU A 326 -18.11 -18.96 -10.06
C LEU A 326 -18.30 -20.47 -10.20
N LYS A 327 -19.55 -20.87 -10.41
CA LYS A 327 -19.94 -22.29 -10.58
C LYS A 327 -20.19 -22.69 -12.02
N ASP A 328 -20.18 -21.71 -12.92
CA ASP A 328 -20.57 -21.86 -14.31
C ASP A 328 -19.38 -21.61 -15.24
N ALA A 329 -19.24 -22.45 -16.27
CA ALA A 329 -18.13 -22.38 -17.21
C ALA A 329 -18.16 -21.07 -18.01
N ASP A 330 -19.32 -20.60 -18.47
CA ASP A 330 -19.42 -19.33 -19.20
C ASP A 330 -19.06 -18.13 -18.30
N ALA A 331 -19.44 -18.17 -17.03
CA ALA A 331 -19.01 -17.17 -16.06
C ALA A 331 -17.48 -17.17 -15.87
N LYS A 332 -16.85 -18.35 -15.77
CA LYS A 332 -15.38 -18.49 -15.68
C LYS A 332 -14.67 -18.01 -16.95
N ARG A 333 -15.21 -18.30 -18.13
CA ARG A 333 -14.71 -17.80 -19.43
C ARG A 333 -14.73 -16.28 -19.47
N ASN A 334 -15.87 -15.68 -19.14
CA ASN A 334 -16.04 -14.23 -19.09
C ASN A 334 -15.08 -13.60 -18.08
N PHE A 335 -14.93 -14.20 -16.90
CA PHE A 335 -13.98 -13.74 -15.92
C PHE A 335 -12.55 -13.73 -16.46
N LEU A 336 -12.06 -14.85 -17.02
CA LEU A 336 -10.69 -14.95 -17.52
C LEU A 336 -10.42 -14.02 -18.70
N PHE A 337 -11.39 -13.90 -19.61
CA PHE A 337 -11.33 -12.93 -20.70
C PHE A 337 -11.13 -11.51 -20.16
N ASN A 338 -12.00 -11.08 -19.23
CA ASN A 338 -11.92 -9.77 -18.60
C ASN A 338 -10.65 -9.59 -17.76
N PHE A 339 -10.21 -10.64 -17.05
CA PHE A 339 -9.02 -10.65 -16.22
C PHE A 339 -7.77 -10.28 -17.02
N TRP A 340 -7.61 -10.89 -18.19
CA TRP A 340 -6.50 -10.61 -19.08
C TRP A 340 -6.68 -9.28 -19.81
N ARG A 341 -7.88 -9.01 -20.35
CA ARG A 341 -8.16 -7.76 -21.08
C ARG A 341 -7.92 -6.51 -20.24
N ASN A 342 -8.27 -6.55 -18.94
CA ASN A 342 -8.00 -5.46 -17.99
C ASN A 342 -6.50 -5.22 -17.72
N ARG A 343 -5.63 -6.15 -18.11
CA ARG A 343 -4.17 -6.08 -17.96
C ARG A 343 -3.46 -5.85 -19.30
N ASP A 344 -4.21 -5.56 -20.35
CA ASP A 344 -3.68 -5.18 -21.65
C ASP A 344 -3.07 -3.77 -21.60
N LEU A 345 -1.82 -3.64 -22.03
CA LEU A 345 -1.07 -2.38 -22.00
C LEU A 345 -1.30 -1.56 -23.26
N GLU A 346 -1.66 -2.20 -24.38
CA GLU A 346 -1.88 -1.55 -25.67
C GLU A 346 -3.21 -2.04 -26.29
N PRO A 347 -4.37 -1.61 -25.77
CA PRO A 347 -5.69 -2.13 -26.17
C PRO A 347 -6.05 -2.01 -27.66
N GLU A 348 -5.29 -1.20 -28.41
CA GLU A 348 -5.42 -0.97 -29.85
C GLU A 348 -4.78 -2.08 -30.70
N THR A 349 -3.96 -2.95 -30.10
CA THR A 349 -3.41 -4.13 -30.77
C THR A 349 -4.39 -5.29 -30.66
N LYS A 350 -4.27 -6.26 -31.56
CA LYS A 350 -5.12 -7.47 -31.54
C LYS A 350 -4.73 -8.44 -30.43
N ASP A 351 -3.49 -8.36 -29.95
CA ASP A 351 -2.90 -9.35 -29.06
C ASP A 351 -2.46 -8.69 -27.76
N ASN A 352 -3.02 -9.11 -26.63
CA ASN A 352 -2.60 -8.62 -25.32
C ASN A 352 -1.11 -8.94 -25.03
N GLU A 353 -0.26 -7.91 -25.09
CA GLU A 353 1.19 -8.02 -24.95
C GLU A 353 1.60 -8.55 -23.59
N PHE A 354 0.91 -8.09 -22.53
CA PHE A 354 1.19 -8.46 -21.16
C PHE A 354 0.90 -9.95 -20.94
N LYS A 355 -0.25 -10.42 -21.41
CA LYS A 355 -0.62 -11.84 -21.39
C LYS A 355 0.41 -12.68 -22.15
N ARG A 356 0.80 -12.25 -23.35
CA ARG A 356 1.78 -12.98 -24.18
C ARG A 356 3.13 -13.13 -23.47
N GLU A 357 3.66 -12.05 -22.89
CA GLU A 357 4.91 -12.09 -22.13
C GLU A 357 4.77 -12.92 -20.84
N TYR A 358 3.61 -12.84 -20.17
CA TYR A 358 3.32 -13.66 -18.99
C TYR A 358 3.36 -15.16 -19.33
N TYR A 359 2.65 -15.59 -20.39
CA TYR A 359 2.64 -16.99 -20.81
C TYR A 359 4.00 -17.45 -21.36
N LYS A 360 4.78 -16.56 -21.98
CA LYS A 360 6.19 -16.87 -22.33
C LYS A 360 7.03 -17.22 -21.09
N ARG A 361 6.81 -16.53 -19.96
CA ARG A 361 7.47 -16.86 -18.69
C ARG A 361 6.93 -18.15 -18.07
N VAL A 362 5.64 -18.43 -18.23
CA VAL A 362 5.02 -19.70 -17.82
C VAL A 362 5.65 -20.87 -18.57
N ASP A 363 5.82 -20.76 -19.89
CA ASP A 363 6.42 -21.79 -20.73
C ASP A 363 7.89 -22.02 -20.35
N TYR A 364 8.65 -20.94 -20.18
CA TYR A 364 10.02 -21.02 -19.69
C TYR A 364 10.09 -21.70 -18.31
N ALA A 365 9.20 -21.30 -17.39
CA ALA A 365 9.16 -21.89 -16.07
C ALA A 365 8.87 -23.39 -16.13
N ASN A 366 7.95 -23.82 -16.99
CA ASN A 366 7.64 -25.24 -17.21
C ASN A 366 8.82 -26.03 -17.76
N GLN A 367 9.61 -25.44 -18.66
CA GLN A 367 10.80 -26.07 -19.24
C GLN A 367 11.96 -26.19 -18.24
N VAL A 368 12.18 -25.17 -17.41
CA VAL A 368 13.40 -25.05 -16.60
C VAL A 368 13.20 -25.46 -15.14
N PHE A 369 12.03 -25.20 -14.56
CA PHE A 369 11.76 -25.42 -13.14
C PHE A 369 10.82 -26.60 -12.87
N GLY A 370 10.53 -27.42 -13.88
CA GLY A 370 9.75 -28.64 -13.72
C GLY A 370 10.43 -29.66 -12.81
N SER A 371 9.62 -30.49 -12.14
CA SER A 371 10.07 -31.68 -11.41
C SER A 371 9.16 -32.87 -11.75
N PHE A 372 9.57 -34.08 -11.34
CA PHE A 372 8.98 -35.36 -11.78
C PHE A 372 7.45 -35.40 -11.84
N ASN A 373 6.73 -34.76 -10.90
CA ASN A 373 5.25 -34.71 -10.85
C ASN A 373 4.68 -33.29 -10.73
N ARG A 374 5.45 -32.25 -11.07
CA ARG A 374 5.00 -30.85 -10.91
C ARG A 374 5.48 -29.99 -12.06
N LYS A 375 4.54 -29.41 -12.80
CA LYS A 375 4.81 -28.39 -13.82
C LYS A 375 5.60 -27.24 -13.18
N GLY A 376 6.61 -26.75 -13.89
CA GLY A 376 7.51 -25.74 -13.36
C GLY A 376 6.80 -24.44 -12.99
N SER A 377 5.75 -24.05 -13.71
CA SER A 377 4.90 -22.91 -13.35
C SER A 377 4.26 -23.01 -11.97
N LEU A 378 4.07 -24.23 -11.45
CA LEU A 378 3.48 -24.48 -10.14
C LEU A 378 4.54 -24.58 -9.02
N THR A 379 5.83 -24.49 -9.33
CA THR A 379 6.92 -24.51 -8.34
C THR A 379 7.19 -23.11 -7.79
N ASP A 380 7.86 -23.01 -6.65
CA ASP A 380 8.17 -21.71 -6.05
C ASP A 380 9.13 -20.89 -6.95
N ARG A 381 10.13 -21.55 -7.55
CA ARG A 381 11.04 -20.93 -8.52
C ARG A 381 10.28 -20.45 -9.76
N GLY A 382 9.41 -21.29 -10.31
CA GLY A 382 8.60 -20.91 -11.47
C GLY A 382 7.65 -19.77 -11.17
N ARG A 383 6.97 -19.79 -10.03
CA ARG A 383 6.12 -18.66 -9.59
C ARG A 383 6.91 -17.36 -9.49
N VAL A 384 8.07 -17.38 -8.82
CA VAL A 384 8.93 -16.17 -8.70
C VAL A 384 9.36 -15.68 -10.08
N TYR A 385 9.79 -16.58 -10.97
CA TYR A 385 10.16 -16.22 -12.34
C TYR A 385 8.99 -15.63 -13.16
N ILE A 386 7.79 -16.21 -13.03
CA ILE A 386 6.59 -15.73 -13.72
C ILE A 386 6.24 -14.31 -13.25
N VAL A 387 6.21 -14.10 -11.93
CA VAL A 387 5.80 -12.83 -11.32
C VAL A 387 6.85 -11.73 -11.53
N TYR A 388 8.12 -12.03 -11.30
CA TYR A 388 9.19 -11.03 -11.27
C TYR A 388 10.08 -11.01 -12.51
N GLY A 389 9.95 -11.99 -13.41
CA GLY A 389 10.82 -12.15 -14.56
C GLY A 389 12.15 -12.81 -14.22
N ALA A 390 13.11 -12.69 -15.15
CA ALA A 390 14.45 -13.25 -14.97
C ALA A 390 15.22 -12.50 -13.87
N PRO A 391 15.88 -13.22 -12.95
CA PRO A 391 16.77 -12.60 -11.96
C PRO A 391 18.00 -11.99 -12.63
N SER A 392 18.55 -10.96 -12.01
CA SER A 392 19.83 -10.33 -12.40
C SER A 392 20.99 -11.32 -12.26
N GLU A 393 20.98 -12.12 -11.19
CA GLU A 393 22.00 -13.13 -10.91
C GLU A 393 21.38 -14.38 -10.27
N ILE A 394 21.92 -15.55 -10.61
CA ILE A 394 21.62 -16.81 -9.93
C ILE A 394 22.91 -17.43 -9.42
N ASN A 395 23.11 -17.43 -8.11
CA ASN A 395 24.18 -18.18 -7.45
C ASN A 395 23.65 -19.55 -7.02
N ARG A 396 24.28 -20.61 -7.52
CA ARG A 396 23.90 -22.00 -7.22
C ARG A 396 24.92 -22.61 -6.28
N PHE A 397 24.42 -23.18 -5.21
CA PHE A 397 25.21 -23.87 -4.20
C PHE A 397 24.85 -25.35 -4.24
N PRO A 398 25.78 -26.23 -4.67
CA PRO A 398 25.54 -27.67 -4.69
C PRO A 398 25.43 -28.23 -3.27
N SER A 399 25.05 -29.50 -3.16
CA SER A 399 25.03 -30.17 -1.85
C SER A 399 26.45 -30.28 -1.29
N GLU A 400 26.62 -29.90 -0.03
CA GLU A 400 27.86 -30.08 0.74
C GLU A 400 27.62 -31.03 1.92
N VAL A 401 28.67 -31.36 2.68
CA VAL A 401 28.61 -32.30 3.82
C VAL A 401 27.58 -31.86 4.87
N ASP A 402 27.50 -30.56 5.11
CA ASP A 402 26.66 -29.97 6.16
C ASP A 402 25.46 -29.18 5.61
N THR A 403 25.29 -29.11 4.28
CA THR A 403 24.19 -28.33 3.68
C THR A 403 23.54 -28.98 2.45
N LYS A 404 22.21 -28.87 2.39
CA LYS A 404 21.39 -29.21 1.22
C LYS A 404 21.59 -28.18 0.09
N PRO A 405 21.45 -28.58 -1.19
CA PRO A 405 21.66 -27.67 -2.31
C PRO A 405 20.61 -26.55 -2.31
N TYR A 406 21.06 -25.33 -2.59
CA TYR A 406 20.23 -24.13 -2.62
C TYR A 406 20.64 -23.16 -3.73
N GLU A 407 19.72 -22.30 -4.14
CA GLU A 407 19.94 -21.23 -5.10
C GLU A 407 19.59 -19.88 -4.45
N GLN A 408 20.44 -18.88 -4.69
CA GLN A 408 20.14 -17.48 -4.41
C GLN A 408 19.90 -16.78 -5.73
N TRP A 409 18.72 -16.19 -5.87
CA TRP A 409 18.37 -15.36 -7.02
C TRP A 409 18.36 -13.90 -6.58
N THR A 410 19.13 -13.06 -7.26
CA THR A 410 19.24 -11.62 -6.98
C THR A 410 18.47 -10.85 -8.05
N TYR A 411 17.68 -9.86 -7.61
CA TYR A 411 17.01 -8.89 -8.48
C TYR A 411 17.42 -7.48 -8.06
N GLU A 412 18.30 -6.85 -8.82
CA GLU A 412 18.85 -5.52 -8.47
C GLU A 412 17.82 -4.39 -8.66
N GLU A 413 16.96 -4.51 -9.67
CA GLU A 413 16.00 -3.47 -10.06
C GLU A 413 14.73 -3.44 -9.19
N ILE A 414 14.55 -4.44 -8.32
CA ILE A 414 13.35 -4.56 -7.49
C ILE A 414 13.67 -4.06 -6.08
N GLU A 415 12.93 -3.07 -5.59
CA GLU A 415 13.03 -2.52 -4.22
C GLU A 415 14.45 -2.08 -3.79
N GLY A 416 15.31 -1.73 -4.74
CA GLY A 416 16.71 -1.35 -4.47
C GLY A 416 17.63 -2.54 -4.22
N GLY A 417 17.23 -3.75 -4.63
CA GLY A 417 17.99 -4.98 -4.49
C GLY A 417 17.31 -5.97 -3.55
N VAL A 418 16.78 -7.06 -4.11
CA VAL A 418 16.18 -8.15 -3.32
C VAL A 418 16.77 -9.50 -3.68
N ILE A 419 16.71 -10.42 -2.73
CA ILE A 419 17.13 -11.81 -2.93
C ILE A 419 15.96 -12.76 -2.66
N PHE A 420 16.01 -13.91 -3.32
CA PHE A 420 15.16 -15.06 -3.06
C PHE A 420 16.07 -16.28 -2.87
N ILE A 421 15.84 -17.02 -1.80
CA ILE A 421 16.59 -18.22 -1.45
C ILE A 421 15.68 -19.42 -1.61
N PHE A 422 16.09 -20.35 -2.47
CA PHE A 422 15.37 -21.60 -2.69
C PHE A 422 16.25 -22.78 -2.33
N ALA A 423 15.71 -23.84 -1.75
CA ALA A 423 16.48 -25.06 -1.49
C ALA A 423 15.69 -26.32 -1.82
N ASP A 424 16.39 -27.34 -2.33
CA ASP A 424 15.83 -28.68 -2.49
C ASP A 424 16.00 -29.46 -1.20
N LEU A 425 14.94 -29.43 -0.38
CA LEU A 425 14.97 -30.07 0.94
C LEU A 425 14.91 -31.60 0.86
N ASN A 426 14.33 -32.14 -0.22
CA ASN A 426 13.96 -33.55 -0.35
C ASN A 426 14.80 -34.30 -1.40
N GLY A 427 15.61 -33.60 -2.19
CA GLY A 427 16.47 -34.21 -3.22
C GLY A 427 15.74 -34.57 -4.51
N PHE A 428 14.55 -34.02 -4.76
CA PHE A 428 13.72 -34.32 -5.93
C PHE A 428 13.69 -33.18 -6.97
N GLY A 429 14.52 -32.16 -6.81
CA GLY A 429 14.59 -30.99 -7.71
C GLY A 429 13.47 -29.97 -7.53
N ASP A 430 12.59 -30.13 -6.54
CA ASP A 430 11.51 -29.19 -6.20
C ASP A 430 11.99 -28.18 -5.14
N TYR A 431 12.77 -27.20 -5.60
CA TYR A 431 13.34 -26.17 -4.75
C TYR A 431 12.24 -25.27 -4.16
N LYS A 432 12.15 -25.24 -2.82
CA LYS A 432 11.19 -24.43 -2.07
C LYS A 432 11.75 -23.09 -1.70
N LEU A 433 10.93 -22.04 -1.81
CA LEU A 433 11.29 -20.72 -1.30
C LEU A 433 11.43 -20.81 0.22
N LEU A 434 12.62 -20.50 0.72
CA LEU A 434 12.92 -20.48 2.15
C LEU A 434 12.93 -19.06 2.72
N HIS A 435 13.47 -18.10 1.97
CA HIS A 435 13.62 -16.71 2.40
C HIS A 435 13.59 -15.75 1.22
N SER A 436 13.04 -14.56 1.43
CA SER A 436 13.18 -13.43 0.52
C SER A 436 13.27 -12.11 1.29
N THR A 437 14.04 -11.17 0.76
CA THR A 437 14.05 -9.78 1.25
C THR A 437 12.99 -8.91 0.59
N LYS A 438 12.33 -9.41 -0.48
CA LYS A 438 11.22 -8.76 -1.17
C LYS A 438 10.04 -8.55 -0.21
N ARG A 439 9.52 -7.33 -0.12
CA ARG A 439 8.33 -7.05 0.71
C ARG A 439 7.13 -7.86 0.21
N GLY A 440 6.42 -8.50 1.14
CA GLY A 440 5.22 -9.30 0.85
C GLY A 440 5.50 -10.76 0.46
N GLU A 441 6.78 -11.17 0.42
CA GLU A 441 7.20 -12.56 0.19
C GLU A 441 7.58 -13.26 1.51
N LEU A 442 7.78 -14.58 1.45
CA LEU A 442 8.17 -15.37 2.62
C LEU A 442 9.51 -14.88 3.17
N ARG A 443 9.53 -14.42 4.43
CA ARG A 443 10.74 -13.97 5.12
C ARG A 443 11.03 -14.85 6.33
N ASP A 444 12.16 -15.55 6.28
CA ASP A 444 12.67 -16.39 7.37
C ASP A 444 14.17 -16.11 7.53
N GLU A 445 14.56 -15.29 8.52
CA GLU A 445 15.99 -14.97 8.76
C GLU A 445 16.82 -16.20 9.18
N ASN A 446 16.15 -17.25 9.66
CA ASN A 446 16.80 -18.48 10.13
C ASN A 446 16.78 -19.59 9.08
N TRP A 447 16.53 -19.26 7.80
CA TRP A 447 16.37 -20.25 6.73
C TRP A 447 17.57 -21.20 6.59
N ARG A 448 18.78 -20.76 6.95
CA ARG A 448 20.01 -21.58 6.91
C ARG A 448 19.87 -22.85 7.74
N ARG A 449 19.20 -22.78 8.90
CA ARG A 449 18.92 -23.95 9.76
C ARG A 449 18.07 -25.01 9.06
N ARG A 450 17.34 -24.65 8.01
CA ARG A 450 16.47 -25.58 7.26
C ARG A 450 17.24 -26.38 6.21
N ILE A 451 18.45 -25.94 5.86
CA ILE A 451 19.31 -26.62 4.88
C ILE A 451 20.48 -27.34 5.55
N GLU A 452 20.74 -27.10 6.84
CA GLU A 452 21.75 -27.82 7.63
C GLU A 452 21.42 -29.33 7.73
N THR A 453 22.44 -30.18 7.59
CA THR A 453 22.32 -31.65 7.63
C THR A 453 22.81 -32.28 8.94
N LEU A 454 23.03 -31.50 10.01
CA LEU A 454 23.45 -31.97 11.34
C LEU A 454 22.60 -31.39 12.49
#